data_AF-A0A179UNX1-F1
#
_entry.id   AF-A0A179UNX1-F1
#
_cell.length_a   1.000
_cell.length_b   1.000
_cell.length_c   1.000
_cell.angle_alpha   90.00
_cell.angle_beta   90.00
_cell.angle_gamma   90.00
#
_symmetry.space_group_name_H-M   'P 1'
#
loop_
_entity.id
_entity.type
_entity.pdbx_description
1 polymer ?
#
loop_
_entity_poly.entity_id
_entity_poly.type
_entity_poly.pdbx_seq_one_letter_code
_entity_poly.pdbx_strand_id
1 'polypeptide(L)'
;MQYSSLTVSIRKISQKRLFSLLTMSLLQKFQESMESVYGKFSTVTDATKWEPPPKSGGHRGRYLWTDAFGVLNFLTLYKELSLRGDKTAADNSLIFAQRLITTVHDVLGYTRDGHSRLPGATHEEPLKGGLRIGKEDETGPDGDGQYFHYLSMWMFTLNRMSIATGDPSYNRQAVSLAKAIHPYFFLNRTSDRPHMVWKVAMDLSRPLVASEGNLDPMDGYVVFRLLQASAMKYGDGEILKEEIGDYRKVMARKGDHFVTRDPLDLGMTLWTAHWFAGRESWADRLVERCFFQLHRLFDDNHFLEMNLRCRLAFREFGICLGIGCITYREASNNAEGFCNRSEEIITQWEKHMSSLTPEDLKPITRVMYSTALIPGAFKSRYLGDEPMDQV
;
A
#
# COMPACT_ATOMS: atom_id res chain seq x y z
N MET A 1 17.77 13.86 59.32
CA MET A 1 16.65 13.33 58.50
C MET A 1 17.01 13.46 57.03
N GLN A 2 17.47 12.39 56.39
CA GLN A 2 17.74 12.37 54.94
C GLN A 2 17.48 10.93 54.42
N TYR A 3 16.20 10.51 54.43
CA TYR A 3 15.75 9.19 53.97
C TYR A 3 14.41 9.27 53.22
N SER A 4 14.18 10.32 52.43
CA SER A 4 12.89 10.55 51.74
C SER A 4 12.97 10.64 50.20
N SER A 5 14.13 10.96 49.60
CA SER A 5 14.18 11.16 48.13
C SER A 5 14.46 9.89 47.30
N LEU A 6 15.00 8.82 47.89
CA LEU A 6 15.31 7.57 47.17
C LEU A 6 14.07 6.70 46.91
N THR A 7 13.07 6.71 47.81
CA THR A 7 11.86 5.88 47.72
C THR A 7 10.87 6.36 46.65
N VAL A 8 10.85 7.67 46.34
CA VAL A 8 9.98 8.26 45.30
C VAL A 8 10.53 7.99 43.90
N SER A 9 11.87 7.96 43.73
CA SER A 9 12.52 7.69 42.44
C SER A 9 12.37 6.23 42.01
N ILE A 10 12.52 5.28 42.94
CA ILE A 10 12.37 3.85 42.67
C ILE A 10 10.92 3.48 42.33
N ARG A 11 9.91 4.11 42.96
CA ARG A 11 8.49 3.91 42.62
C ARG A 11 8.11 4.44 41.24
N LYS A 12 8.66 5.58 40.79
CA LYS A 12 8.42 6.13 39.43
C LYS A 12 9.11 5.31 38.33
N ILE A 13 10.31 4.79 38.58
CA ILE A 13 11.02 3.91 37.64
C ILE A 13 10.33 2.54 37.53
N SER A 14 9.86 2.01 38.67
CA SER A 14 9.06 0.78 38.73
C SER A 14 7.71 0.93 38.01
N GLN A 15 6.99 2.05 38.17
CA GLN A 15 5.75 2.32 37.45
C GLN A 15 5.94 2.54 35.94
N LYS A 16 7.01 3.20 35.49
CA LYS A 16 7.33 3.29 34.04
C LYS A 16 7.70 1.93 33.44
N ARG A 17 8.45 1.09 34.16
CA ARG A 17 8.72 -0.30 33.72
C ARG A 17 7.47 -1.17 33.76
N LEU A 18 6.60 -1.05 34.76
CA LEU A 18 5.32 -1.76 34.81
C LEU A 18 4.35 -1.29 33.71
N PHE A 19 4.28 0.00 33.41
CA PHE A 19 3.47 0.52 32.29
C PHE A 19 4.01 0.02 30.94
N SER A 20 5.35 0.00 30.77
CA SER A 20 6.00 -0.58 29.59
C SER A 20 5.77 -2.09 29.44
N LEU A 21 5.49 -2.80 30.54
CA LEU A 21 5.19 -4.24 30.55
C LEU A 21 3.70 -4.55 30.27
N LEU A 22 2.82 -3.54 30.32
CA LEU A 22 1.37 -3.69 30.12
C LEU A 22 0.88 -3.16 28.76
N THR A 23 1.71 -2.36 28.07
CA THR A 23 1.42 -1.88 26.72
C THR A 23 1.97 -2.86 25.68
N MET A 24 1.09 -3.37 24.81
CA MET A 24 1.50 -4.17 23.67
C MET A 24 2.54 -3.44 22.80
N SER A 25 3.52 -4.18 22.29
CA SER A 25 4.48 -3.64 21.33
C SER A 25 3.80 -3.23 20.02
N LEU A 26 4.40 -2.31 19.26
CA LEU A 26 3.90 -1.90 17.93
C LEU A 26 3.71 -3.11 17.00
N LEU A 27 4.67 -4.05 17.01
CA LEU A 27 4.59 -5.26 16.20
C LEU A 27 3.44 -6.18 16.63
N GLN A 28 3.14 -6.27 17.92
CA GLN A 28 2.00 -7.04 18.41
C GLN A 28 0.67 -6.41 17.97
N LYS A 29 0.52 -5.08 18.08
CA LYS A 29 -0.65 -4.35 17.58
C LYS A 29 -0.83 -4.51 16.07
N PHE A 30 0.28 -4.44 15.33
CA PHE A 30 0.33 -4.68 13.89
C PHE A 30 -0.22 -6.07 13.55
N GLN A 31 0.30 -7.10 14.23
CA GLN A 31 -0.07 -8.49 13.98
C GLN A 31 -1.53 -8.76 14.34
N GLU A 32 -1.99 -8.31 15.52
CA GLU A 32 -3.38 -8.52 15.94
C GLU A 32 -4.39 -7.85 15.00
N SER A 33 -4.05 -6.67 14.46
CA SER A 33 -4.88 -6.02 13.46
C SER A 33 -4.91 -6.82 12.15
N MET A 34 -3.77 -7.30 11.67
CA MET A 34 -3.72 -8.20 10.50
C MET A 34 -4.53 -9.47 10.72
N GLU A 35 -4.44 -10.09 11.90
CA GLU A 35 -5.18 -11.31 12.24
C GLU A 35 -6.69 -11.11 12.32
N SER A 36 -7.15 -9.87 12.57
CA SER A 36 -8.59 -9.57 12.54
C SER A 36 -9.19 -9.68 11.13
N VAL A 37 -8.35 -9.50 10.10
CA VAL A 37 -8.73 -9.65 8.68
C VAL A 37 -8.39 -11.04 8.17
N TYR A 38 -7.14 -11.48 8.36
CA TYR A 38 -6.59 -12.69 7.77
C TYR A 38 -6.65 -13.92 8.68
N GLY A 39 -7.40 -13.85 9.78
CA GLY A 39 -7.50 -14.91 10.77
C GLY A 39 -6.25 -15.03 11.65
N LYS A 40 -6.32 -15.87 12.68
CA LYS A 40 -5.23 -16.09 13.64
C LYS A 40 -4.07 -16.88 13.02
N PHE A 41 -3.35 -16.27 12.08
CA PHE A 41 -2.26 -16.91 11.35
C PHE A 41 -1.06 -17.25 12.26
N SER A 42 -0.87 -16.55 13.38
CA SER A 42 0.18 -16.90 14.36
C SER A 42 -0.01 -18.25 15.04
N THR A 43 -1.23 -18.78 15.06
CA THR A 43 -1.54 -20.08 15.63
C THR A 43 -1.60 -21.19 14.59
N VAL A 44 -1.35 -20.87 13.30
CA VAL A 44 -1.34 -21.86 12.22
C VAL A 44 -0.08 -22.71 12.35
N THR A 45 -0.27 -24.03 12.46
CA THR A 45 0.82 -25.00 12.60
C THR A 45 1.54 -25.27 11.29
N ASP A 46 0.82 -25.21 10.17
CA ASP A 46 1.35 -25.45 8.82
C ASP A 46 0.92 -24.32 7.88
N ALA A 47 1.83 -23.36 7.67
CA ALA A 47 1.55 -22.18 6.87
C ALA A 47 1.21 -22.52 5.42
N THR A 48 1.69 -23.65 4.89
CA THR A 48 1.43 -24.05 3.49
C THR A 48 -0.03 -24.42 3.25
N LYS A 49 -0.75 -24.81 4.32
CA LYS A 49 -2.18 -25.14 4.29
C LYS A 49 -3.07 -23.97 4.68
N TRP A 50 -2.50 -22.82 5.05
CA TRP A 50 -3.29 -21.66 5.42
C TRP A 50 -4.08 -21.14 4.21
N GLU A 51 -5.36 -20.90 4.41
CA GLU A 51 -6.22 -20.22 3.46
C GLU A 51 -6.65 -18.89 4.07
N PRO A 52 -6.44 -17.75 3.38
CA PRO A 52 -6.91 -16.48 3.91
C PRO A 52 -8.43 -16.53 4.01
N PRO A 53 -9.02 -16.21 5.18
CA PRO A 53 -10.47 -16.18 5.30
C PRO A 53 -11.06 -15.12 4.34
N PRO A 54 -12.33 -15.26 3.93
CA PRO A 54 -13.00 -14.35 2.99
C PRO A 54 -13.43 -13.04 3.68
N LYS A 55 -12.50 -12.37 4.37
CA LYS A 55 -12.76 -11.22 5.27
C LYS A 55 -12.06 -9.94 4.83
N SER A 56 -11.41 -9.92 3.67
CA SER A 56 -10.80 -8.71 3.10
C SER A 56 -11.83 -7.70 2.58
N GLY A 57 -13.12 -8.06 2.64
CA GLY A 57 -14.23 -7.34 2.02
C GLY A 57 -14.41 -7.73 0.56
N GLY A 58 -15.46 -7.22 -0.07
CA GLY A 58 -15.69 -7.39 -1.50
C GLY A 58 -16.22 -8.76 -1.92
N HIS A 59 -16.58 -8.85 -3.20
CA HIS A 59 -17.19 -10.01 -3.81
C HIS A 59 -16.32 -11.27 -3.65
N ARG A 60 -16.90 -12.32 -3.07
CA ARG A 60 -16.22 -13.58 -2.66
C ARG A 60 -15.10 -13.37 -1.63
N GLY A 61 -15.18 -12.30 -0.84
CA GLY A 61 -14.31 -12.02 0.30
C GLY A 61 -12.90 -11.55 -0.07
N ARG A 62 -12.74 -10.99 -1.27
CA ARG A 62 -11.49 -10.38 -1.74
C ARG A 62 -11.73 -8.98 -2.27
N TYR A 63 -10.84 -8.08 -1.87
CA TYR A 63 -10.85 -6.69 -2.31
C TYR A 63 -9.42 -6.27 -2.58
N LEU A 64 -9.11 -5.97 -3.84
CA LEU A 64 -7.73 -5.95 -4.34
C LEU A 64 -6.81 -4.99 -3.55
N TRP A 65 -7.32 -3.83 -3.14
CA TRP A 65 -6.54 -2.87 -2.35
C TRP A 65 -6.26 -3.36 -0.93
N THR A 66 -7.26 -3.95 -0.27
CA THR A 66 -7.09 -4.54 1.07
C THR A 66 -6.06 -5.66 1.04
N ASP A 67 -6.14 -6.53 0.03
CA ASP A 67 -5.25 -7.66 -0.13
C ASP A 67 -3.82 -7.22 -0.53
N ALA A 68 -3.68 -6.16 -1.34
CA ALA A 68 -2.36 -5.59 -1.66
C ALA A 68 -1.64 -5.11 -0.40
N PHE A 69 -2.33 -4.37 0.47
CA PHE A 69 -1.84 -3.99 1.79
C PHE A 69 -1.57 -5.21 2.67
N GLY A 70 -2.41 -6.23 2.61
CA GLY A 70 -2.22 -7.49 3.36
C GLY A 70 -0.90 -8.18 3.03
N VAL A 71 -0.62 -8.37 1.74
CA VAL A 71 0.65 -8.96 1.28
C VAL A 71 1.83 -8.09 1.72
N LEU A 72 1.78 -6.78 1.50
CA LEU A 72 2.85 -5.86 1.91
C LEU A 72 3.08 -5.91 3.43
N ASN A 73 2.02 -6.04 4.22
CA ASN A 73 2.12 -6.18 5.66
C ASN A 73 2.71 -7.53 6.09
N PHE A 74 2.44 -8.63 5.38
CA PHE A 74 3.13 -9.91 5.61
C PHE A 74 4.63 -9.81 5.28
N LEU A 75 5.02 -9.06 4.24
CA LEU A 75 6.43 -8.80 3.95
C LEU A 75 7.10 -7.94 5.03
N THR A 76 6.37 -6.98 5.60
CA THR A 76 6.80 -6.22 6.78
C THR A 76 7.02 -7.15 7.98
N LEU A 77 6.08 -8.05 8.28
CA LEU A 77 6.22 -9.04 9.34
C LEU A 77 7.43 -9.94 9.14
N TYR A 78 7.63 -10.45 7.92
CA TYR A 78 8.81 -11.24 7.57
C TYR A 78 10.10 -10.52 7.96
N LYS A 79 10.24 -9.24 7.57
CA LYS A 79 11.45 -8.46 7.89
C LYS A 79 11.60 -8.20 9.39
N GLU A 80 10.54 -7.75 10.06
CA GLU A 80 10.57 -7.43 11.49
C GLU A 80 10.86 -8.66 12.37
N LEU A 81 10.28 -9.81 12.04
CA LEU A 81 10.50 -11.07 12.75
C LEU A 81 11.91 -11.62 12.49
N SER A 82 12.40 -11.51 11.25
CA SER A 82 13.78 -11.87 10.90
C SER A 82 14.80 -11.08 11.73
N LEU A 83 14.60 -9.76 11.88
CA LEU A 83 15.46 -8.90 12.69
C LEU A 83 15.45 -9.26 14.19
N ARG A 84 14.36 -9.88 14.66
CA ARG A 84 14.21 -10.35 16.05
C ARG A 84 14.71 -11.78 16.26
N GLY A 85 15.15 -12.45 15.20
CA GLY A 85 15.66 -13.82 15.26
C GLY A 85 14.58 -14.90 15.24
N ASP A 86 13.31 -14.57 15.03
CA ASP A 86 12.22 -15.55 14.90
C ASP A 86 12.09 -16.01 13.45
N LYS A 87 13.03 -16.88 13.03
CA LYS A 87 13.14 -17.34 11.64
C LYS A 87 11.89 -18.10 11.19
N THR A 88 11.33 -18.96 12.04
CA THR A 88 10.15 -19.76 11.69
C THR A 88 8.93 -18.88 11.45
N ALA A 89 8.66 -17.91 12.32
CA ALA A 89 7.53 -17.00 12.12
C ALA A 89 7.75 -16.06 10.91
N ALA A 90 9.00 -15.67 10.67
CA ALA A 90 9.38 -14.91 9.48
C ALA A 90 9.10 -15.70 8.18
N ASP A 91 9.60 -16.94 8.09
CA ASP A 91 9.40 -17.81 6.92
C ASP A 91 7.89 -18.09 6.70
N ASN A 92 7.14 -18.31 7.79
CA ASN A 92 5.67 -18.44 7.72
C ASN A 92 5.00 -17.18 7.16
N SER A 93 5.50 -15.99 7.48
CA SER A 93 4.95 -14.73 6.95
C SER A 93 5.11 -14.62 5.43
N LEU A 94 6.23 -15.10 4.87
CA LEU A 94 6.39 -15.20 3.41
C LEU A 94 5.42 -16.19 2.78
N ILE A 95 5.19 -17.34 3.43
CA ILE A 95 4.23 -18.34 2.95
C ILE A 95 2.80 -17.75 2.97
N PHE A 96 2.41 -17.01 4.02
CA PHE A 96 1.11 -16.33 4.05
C PHE A 96 0.98 -15.30 2.93
N ALA A 97 2.02 -14.50 2.67
CA ALA A 97 2.05 -13.57 1.53
C ALA A 97 1.83 -14.30 0.20
N GLN A 98 2.55 -15.40 -0.05
CA GLN A 98 2.41 -16.22 -1.25
C GLN A 98 0.99 -16.79 -1.39
N ARG A 99 0.43 -17.37 -0.33
CA ARG A 99 -0.92 -17.96 -0.32
C ARG A 99 -1.99 -16.90 -0.59
N LEU A 100 -1.81 -15.68 -0.05
CA LEU A 100 -2.71 -14.57 -0.31
C LEU A 100 -2.63 -14.12 -1.78
N ILE A 101 -1.43 -14.00 -2.36
CA ILE A 101 -1.23 -13.70 -3.79
C ILE A 101 -1.97 -14.73 -4.66
N THR A 102 -1.74 -16.02 -4.44
CA THR A 102 -2.43 -17.09 -5.19
C THR A 102 -3.93 -16.98 -5.06
N THR A 103 -4.44 -16.75 -3.84
CA THR A 103 -5.90 -16.66 -3.64
C THR A 103 -6.50 -15.43 -4.31
N VAL A 104 -5.78 -14.29 -4.34
CA VAL A 104 -6.22 -13.11 -5.10
C VAL A 104 -6.28 -13.41 -6.58
N HIS A 105 -5.27 -14.08 -7.15
CA HIS A 105 -5.29 -14.44 -8.58
C HIS A 105 -6.44 -15.40 -8.89
N ASP A 106 -6.72 -16.36 -8.02
CA ASP A 106 -7.79 -17.36 -8.22
C ASP A 106 -9.21 -16.83 -7.95
N VAL A 107 -9.36 -15.69 -7.28
CA VAL A 107 -10.66 -15.05 -7.08
C VAL A 107 -10.84 -13.87 -8.03
N LEU A 108 -9.91 -12.91 -8.01
CA LEU A 108 -10.03 -11.65 -8.74
C LEU A 108 -9.50 -11.72 -10.18
N GLY A 109 -8.73 -12.75 -10.53
CA GLY A 109 -8.32 -13.07 -11.91
C GLY A 109 -9.30 -13.99 -12.65
N TYR A 110 -10.46 -14.28 -12.05
CA TYR A 110 -11.57 -15.03 -12.66
C TYR A 110 -12.78 -14.13 -12.90
N THR A 111 -13.66 -14.56 -13.79
CA THR A 111 -15.03 -14.05 -13.92
C THR A 111 -15.78 -14.14 -12.59
N ARG A 112 -16.82 -13.32 -12.40
CA ARG A 112 -17.54 -13.24 -11.11
C ARG A 112 -18.15 -14.58 -10.70
N ASP A 113 -18.68 -15.33 -11.65
CA ASP A 113 -19.18 -16.70 -11.43
C ASP A 113 -18.08 -17.72 -11.05
N GLY A 114 -16.80 -17.37 -11.22
CA GLY A 114 -15.66 -18.23 -10.93
C GLY A 114 -15.39 -19.31 -11.96
N HIS A 115 -16.07 -19.30 -13.10
CA HIS A 115 -15.98 -20.39 -14.08
C HIS A 115 -14.81 -20.27 -15.04
N SER A 116 -14.30 -19.06 -15.30
CA SER A 116 -13.22 -18.84 -16.27
C SER A 116 -12.26 -17.75 -15.83
N ARG A 117 -10.98 -17.85 -16.24
CA ARG A 117 -10.03 -16.74 -16.12
C ARG A 117 -10.56 -15.52 -16.89
N LEU A 118 -10.15 -14.32 -16.50
CA LEU A 118 -10.47 -13.11 -17.27
C LEU A 118 -9.93 -13.22 -18.71
N PRO A 119 -10.61 -12.61 -19.70
CA PRO A 119 -10.19 -12.70 -21.11
C PRO A 119 -8.71 -12.36 -21.31
N GLY A 120 -7.98 -13.24 -21.99
CA GLY A 120 -6.54 -13.12 -22.22
C GLY A 120 -5.65 -13.83 -21.20
N ALA A 121 -6.16 -14.19 -20.01
CA ALA A 121 -5.43 -14.96 -19.01
C ALA A 121 -5.55 -16.48 -19.18
N THR A 122 -4.52 -17.20 -18.76
CA THR A 122 -4.48 -18.67 -18.66
C THR A 122 -4.12 -19.10 -17.23
N HIS A 123 -3.96 -20.40 -16.97
CA HIS A 123 -3.47 -20.84 -15.67
C HIS A 123 -1.97 -20.50 -15.48
N GLU A 124 -1.20 -20.59 -16.55
CA GLU A 124 0.24 -20.30 -16.59
C GLU A 124 0.52 -18.79 -16.61
N GLU A 125 -0.39 -18.00 -17.18
CA GLU A 125 -0.29 -16.54 -17.29
C GLU A 125 -1.54 -15.86 -16.71
N PRO A 126 -1.76 -15.97 -15.38
CA PRO A 126 -3.03 -15.63 -14.74
C PRO A 126 -3.38 -14.14 -14.74
N LEU A 127 -2.41 -13.27 -15.05
CA LEU A 127 -2.56 -11.82 -15.01
C LEU A 127 -2.70 -11.16 -16.39
N LYS A 128 -2.68 -11.94 -17.48
CA LYS A 128 -2.82 -11.40 -18.84
C LYS A 128 -4.20 -10.82 -19.16
N GLY A 129 -5.20 -11.10 -18.34
CA GLY A 129 -6.52 -10.48 -18.40
C GLY A 129 -6.73 -9.39 -17.37
N GLY A 130 -5.68 -9.01 -16.62
CA GLY A 130 -5.80 -8.08 -15.51
C GLY A 130 -6.38 -8.71 -14.24
N LEU A 131 -6.92 -7.87 -13.34
CA LEU A 131 -7.60 -8.29 -12.11
C LEU A 131 -8.81 -7.40 -11.85
N ARG A 132 -9.93 -8.01 -11.45
CA ARG A 132 -11.07 -7.28 -10.89
C ARG A 132 -10.70 -6.65 -9.56
N ILE A 133 -11.37 -5.57 -9.17
CA ILE A 133 -11.15 -4.98 -7.83
C ILE A 133 -11.96 -5.68 -6.73
N GLY A 134 -13.03 -6.39 -7.09
CA GLY A 134 -13.83 -7.17 -6.15
C GLY A 134 -14.95 -6.39 -5.48
N LYS A 135 -15.54 -5.39 -6.13
CA LYS A 135 -16.78 -4.76 -5.60
C LYS A 135 -17.95 -5.74 -5.62
N GLU A 136 -18.83 -5.62 -4.62
CA GLU A 136 -20.05 -6.43 -4.53
C GLU A 136 -20.98 -6.17 -5.71
N ASP A 137 -21.21 -4.90 -6.05
CA ASP A 137 -21.99 -4.53 -7.21
C ASP A 137 -21.22 -4.85 -8.50
N GLU A 138 -21.87 -5.51 -9.45
CA GLU A 138 -21.23 -5.88 -10.73
C GLU A 138 -21.10 -4.70 -11.70
N THR A 139 -22.10 -3.83 -11.74
CA THR A 139 -22.23 -2.78 -12.76
C THR A 139 -22.27 -1.38 -12.15
N GLY A 140 -22.11 -0.36 -12.99
CA GLY A 140 -22.14 1.05 -12.60
C GLY A 140 -20.75 1.67 -12.41
N PRO A 141 -20.70 3.00 -12.19
CA PRO A 141 -19.45 3.73 -12.01
C PRO A 141 -18.66 3.23 -10.79
N ASP A 142 -19.36 2.83 -9.71
CA ASP A 142 -18.77 2.34 -8.46
C ASP A 142 -18.79 0.81 -8.29
N GLY A 143 -19.32 0.09 -9.28
CA GLY A 143 -19.33 -1.38 -9.30
C GLY A 143 -17.97 -1.98 -9.60
N ASP A 144 -17.94 -3.28 -9.88
CA ASP A 144 -16.72 -4.01 -10.19
C ASP A 144 -16.12 -3.56 -11.54
N GLY A 145 -14.91 -4.00 -11.81
CA GLY A 145 -14.13 -3.58 -12.96
C GLY A 145 -12.65 -3.63 -12.65
N GLN A 146 -11.86 -3.06 -13.54
CA GLN A 146 -10.43 -2.89 -13.32
C GLN A 146 -10.12 -1.42 -13.13
N TYR A 147 -9.46 -1.09 -12.03
CA TYR A 147 -9.09 0.27 -11.67
C TYR A 147 -7.57 0.39 -11.70
N PHE A 148 -7.07 1.43 -12.38
CA PHE A 148 -5.64 1.54 -12.63
C PHE A 148 -4.82 1.57 -11.33
N HIS A 149 -5.18 2.42 -10.39
CA HIS A 149 -4.43 2.56 -9.13
C HIS A 149 -4.43 1.26 -8.31
N TYR A 150 -5.52 0.49 -8.27
CA TYR A 150 -5.56 -0.81 -7.61
C TYR A 150 -4.60 -1.81 -8.27
N LEU A 151 -4.58 -1.86 -9.60
CA LEU A 151 -3.67 -2.71 -10.35
C LEU A 151 -2.21 -2.28 -10.16
N SER A 152 -1.93 -0.98 -10.16
CA SER A 152 -0.59 -0.46 -9.91
C SER A 152 -0.07 -0.78 -8.50
N MET A 153 -0.95 -0.72 -7.48
CA MET A 153 -0.62 -1.16 -6.13
C MET A 153 -0.34 -2.66 -6.08
N TRP A 154 -1.11 -3.47 -6.83
CA TRP A 154 -0.85 -4.92 -6.91
C TRP A 154 0.46 -5.26 -7.64
N MET A 155 0.78 -4.55 -8.73
CA MET A 155 2.08 -4.65 -9.41
C MET A 155 3.23 -4.32 -8.45
N PHE A 156 3.09 -3.24 -7.69
CA PHE A 156 4.03 -2.87 -6.64
C PHE A 156 4.18 -4.00 -5.62
N THR A 157 3.07 -4.53 -5.08
CA THR A 157 3.06 -5.65 -4.15
C THR A 157 3.83 -6.88 -4.67
N LEU A 158 3.59 -7.28 -5.93
CA LEU A 158 4.31 -8.40 -6.56
C LEU A 158 5.81 -8.11 -6.70
N ASN A 159 6.19 -6.87 -7.06
CA ASN A 159 7.58 -6.46 -7.05
C ASN A 159 8.20 -6.56 -5.64
N ARG A 160 7.49 -6.13 -4.59
CA ARG A 160 7.98 -6.28 -3.21
C ARG A 160 8.19 -7.74 -2.83
N MET A 161 7.31 -8.62 -3.29
CA MET A 161 7.46 -10.07 -3.10
C MET A 161 8.73 -10.60 -3.79
N SER A 162 9.06 -10.15 -5.02
CA SER A 162 10.31 -10.57 -5.68
C SER A 162 11.55 -10.10 -4.93
N ILE A 163 11.52 -8.90 -4.35
CA ILE A 163 12.63 -8.40 -3.54
C ILE A 163 12.80 -9.21 -2.25
N ALA A 164 11.71 -9.47 -1.52
CA ALA A 164 11.76 -10.19 -0.25
C ALA A 164 12.23 -11.65 -0.39
N THR A 165 11.83 -12.31 -1.48
CA THR A 165 12.13 -13.74 -1.73
C THR A 165 13.36 -13.96 -2.59
N GLY A 166 13.77 -12.95 -3.37
CA GLY A 166 14.74 -13.13 -4.45
C GLY A 166 14.20 -13.83 -5.69
N ASP A 167 12.91 -14.22 -5.72
CA ASP A 167 12.30 -14.91 -6.86
C ASP A 167 11.86 -13.91 -7.94
N PRO A 168 12.49 -13.90 -9.13
CA PRO A 168 12.12 -12.99 -10.23
C PRO A 168 10.72 -13.24 -10.80
N SER A 169 10.12 -14.43 -10.54
CA SER A 169 8.81 -14.79 -11.09
C SER A 169 7.72 -13.77 -10.70
N TYR A 170 7.76 -13.22 -9.49
CA TYR A 170 6.79 -12.23 -9.04
C TYR A 170 6.93 -10.89 -9.78
N ASN A 171 8.15 -10.42 -10.06
CA ASN A 171 8.33 -9.21 -10.86
C ASN A 171 7.88 -9.44 -12.32
N ARG A 172 8.15 -10.63 -12.87
CA ARG A 172 7.68 -11.00 -14.21
C ARG A 172 6.15 -11.05 -14.29
N GLN A 173 5.47 -11.54 -13.25
CA GLN A 173 4.02 -11.46 -13.13
C GLN A 173 3.52 -10.01 -13.06
N ALA A 174 4.19 -9.15 -12.28
CA ALA A 174 3.88 -7.73 -12.23
C ALA A 174 4.02 -7.05 -13.60
N VAL A 175 5.10 -7.33 -14.33
CA VAL A 175 5.33 -6.85 -15.70
C VAL A 175 4.27 -7.39 -16.66
N SER A 176 3.90 -8.67 -16.56
CA SER A 176 2.83 -9.27 -17.36
C SER A 176 1.50 -8.55 -17.13
N LEU A 177 1.17 -8.23 -15.88
CA LEU A 177 -0.01 -7.44 -15.55
C LEU A 177 0.06 -6.03 -16.15
N ALA A 178 1.21 -5.37 -16.01
CA ALA A 178 1.48 -4.04 -16.55
C ALA A 178 1.21 -3.99 -18.07
N LYS A 179 1.82 -4.91 -18.82
CA LYS A 179 1.67 -4.99 -20.28
C LYS A 179 0.25 -5.33 -20.71
N ALA A 180 -0.41 -6.23 -19.99
CA ALA A 180 -1.77 -6.66 -20.31
C ALA A 180 -2.77 -5.51 -20.23
N ILE A 181 -2.69 -4.70 -19.17
CA ILE A 181 -3.70 -3.67 -18.91
C ILE A 181 -3.38 -2.34 -19.59
N HIS A 182 -2.10 -2.02 -19.81
CA HIS A 182 -1.66 -0.71 -20.29
C HIS A 182 -2.43 -0.18 -21.52
N PRO A 183 -2.62 -0.95 -22.62
CA PRO A 183 -3.32 -0.43 -23.81
C PRO A 183 -4.76 0.03 -23.54
N TYR A 184 -5.43 -0.57 -22.55
CA TYR A 184 -6.85 -0.32 -22.27
C TYR A 184 -7.07 0.87 -21.34
N PHE A 185 -6.05 1.24 -20.56
CA PHE A 185 -6.10 2.39 -19.67
C PHE A 185 -5.69 3.71 -20.35
N PHE A 186 -5.34 3.68 -21.64
CA PHE A 186 -4.92 4.84 -22.41
C PHE A 186 -5.85 5.14 -23.59
N LEU A 187 -6.27 6.40 -23.70
CA LEU A 187 -6.93 6.98 -24.88
C LEU A 187 -5.92 7.78 -25.68
N ASN A 188 -6.02 7.69 -27.02
CA ASN A 188 -5.13 8.39 -27.96
C ASN A 188 -3.64 8.18 -27.64
N ARG A 189 -3.27 6.94 -27.25
CA ARG A 189 -1.93 6.57 -26.77
C ARG A 189 -0.79 7.02 -27.69
N THR A 190 -0.99 6.90 -29.00
CA THR A 190 0.01 7.24 -30.02
C THR A 190 0.17 8.74 -30.27
N SER A 191 -0.68 9.59 -29.67
CA SER A 191 -0.55 11.04 -29.76
C SER A 191 0.49 11.59 -28.78
N ASP A 192 0.87 12.86 -28.96
CA ASP A 192 1.73 13.59 -28.02
C ASP A 192 1.03 13.93 -26.69
N ARG A 193 -0.31 13.78 -26.66
CA ARG A 193 -1.15 14.14 -25.51
C ARG A 193 -2.06 12.96 -25.14
N PRO A 194 -1.50 11.80 -24.79
CA PRO A 194 -2.32 10.66 -24.39
C PRO A 194 -3.11 10.99 -23.12
N HIS A 195 -4.23 10.31 -22.91
CA HIS A 195 -5.05 10.43 -21.71
C HIS A 195 -5.23 9.09 -21.04
N MET A 196 -5.25 9.07 -19.70
CA MET A 196 -5.59 7.87 -18.96
C MET A 196 -7.06 7.87 -18.55
N VAL A 197 -7.64 6.67 -18.44
CA VAL A 197 -8.96 6.45 -17.84
C VAL A 197 -8.81 5.85 -16.45
N TRP A 198 -9.72 6.17 -15.54
CA TRP A 198 -9.64 5.71 -14.16
C TRP A 198 -10.08 4.24 -14.00
N LYS A 199 -11.11 3.84 -14.76
CA LYS A 199 -11.75 2.53 -14.65
C LYS A 199 -12.14 1.98 -16.03
N VAL A 200 -11.88 0.69 -16.23
CA VAL A 200 -12.33 -0.09 -17.39
C VAL A 200 -13.18 -1.29 -16.95
N ALA A 201 -13.90 -1.88 -17.91
CA ALA A 201 -14.70 -3.08 -17.69
C ALA A 201 -13.83 -4.27 -17.24
N MET A 202 -14.44 -5.26 -16.57
CA MET A 202 -13.72 -6.43 -16.06
C MET A 202 -12.98 -7.22 -17.15
N ASP A 203 -13.53 -7.22 -18.36
CA ASP A 203 -12.98 -7.86 -19.56
C ASP A 203 -12.07 -6.94 -20.39
N LEU A 204 -11.75 -5.74 -19.88
CA LEU A 204 -10.97 -4.69 -20.55
C LEU A 204 -11.61 -4.13 -21.85
N SER A 205 -12.85 -4.51 -22.19
CA SER A 205 -13.47 -4.18 -23.49
C SER A 205 -13.72 -2.69 -23.72
N ARG A 206 -13.91 -1.91 -22.65
CA ARG A 206 -14.24 -0.48 -22.73
C ARG A 206 -13.94 0.28 -21.43
N PRO A 207 -13.67 1.60 -21.52
CA PRO A 207 -13.70 2.49 -20.36
C PRO A 207 -15.09 2.53 -19.72
N LEU A 208 -15.12 2.53 -18.38
CA LEU A 208 -16.34 2.74 -17.59
C LEU A 208 -16.35 4.13 -16.95
N VAL A 209 -15.19 4.63 -16.56
CA VAL A 209 -15.04 6.00 -16.08
C VAL A 209 -13.85 6.63 -16.80
N ALA A 210 -14.16 7.51 -17.75
CA ALA A 210 -13.19 8.11 -18.65
C ALA A 210 -12.43 9.30 -18.04
N SER A 211 -12.77 9.72 -16.81
CA SER A 211 -11.98 10.71 -16.09
C SER A 211 -10.62 10.13 -15.74
N GLU A 212 -9.61 10.99 -15.69
CA GLU A 212 -8.27 10.59 -15.31
C GLU A 212 -8.11 10.67 -13.77
N GLY A 213 -7.65 9.59 -13.14
CA GLY A 213 -7.32 9.63 -11.71
C GLY A 213 -6.22 10.67 -11.44
N ASN A 214 -6.27 11.31 -10.27
CA ASN A 214 -5.28 12.32 -9.92
C ASN A 214 -3.86 11.69 -9.92
N LEU A 215 -3.70 10.61 -9.15
CA LEU A 215 -2.43 9.91 -8.92
C LEU A 215 -2.05 8.92 -10.02
N ASP A 216 -3.02 8.37 -10.75
CA ASP A 216 -2.81 7.27 -11.70
C ASP A 216 -1.59 7.44 -12.62
N PRO A 217 -1.34 8.61 -13.26
CA PRO A 217 -0.17 8.75 -14.12
C PRO A 217 1.16 8.71 -13.37
N MET A 218 1.20 9.23 -12.14
CA MET A 218 2.42 9.22 -11.33
C MET A 218 2.67 7.86 -10.70
N ASP A 219 1.62 7.20 -10.21
CA ASP A 219 1.73 5.84 -9.69
C ASP A 219 2.17 4.89 -10.81
N GLY A 220 1.60 5.04 -12.02
CA GLY A 220 2.06 4.33 -13.21
C GLY A 220 3.53 4.59 -13.53
N TYR A 221 3.95 5.86 -13.58
CA TYR A 221 5.34 6.23 -13.84
C TYR A 221 6.32 5.62 -12.82
N VAL A 222 6.01 5.72 -11.53
CA VAL A 222 6.86 5.23 -10.45
C VAL A 222 6.89 3.71 -10.43
N VAL A 223 5.73 3.05 -10.41
CA VAL A 223 5.65 1.58 -10.31
C VAL A 223 6.31 0.92 -11.51
N PHE A 224 6.04 1.37 -12.74
CA PHE A 224 6.63 0.77 -13.93
C PHE A 224 8.16 0.90 -13.95
N ARG A 225 8.71 2.00 -13.42
CA ARG A 225 10.16 2.16 -13.24
C ARG A 225 10.73 1.20 -12.19
N LEU A 226 10.03 0.96 -11.08
CA LEU A 226 10.44 -0.06 -10.10
C LEU A 226 10.43 -1.47 -10.71
N LEU A 227 9.41 -1.79 -11.51
CA LEU A 227 9.33 -3.06 -12.25
C LEU A 227 10.48 -3.19 -13.25
N GLN A 228 10.78 -2.12 -13.99
CA GLN A 228 11.86 -2.06 -14.97
C GLN A 228 13.23 -2.21 -14.32
N ALA A 229 13.50 -1.49 -13.22
CA ALA A 229 14.75 -1.62 -12.47
C ALA A 229 14.96 -3.06 -11.98
N SER A 230 13.88 -3.71 -11.52
CA SER A 230 13.91 -5.10 -11.09
C SER A 230 14.11 -6.07 -12.26
N ALA A 231 13.47 -5.84 -13.40
CA ALA A 231 13.70 -6.60 -14.62
C ALA A 231 15.17 -6.52 -15.08
N MET A 232 15.78 -5.33 -15.02
CA MET A 232 17.21 -5.15 -15.29
C MET A 232 18.08 -5.95 -14.32
N LYS A 233 17.79 -5.90 -13.01
CA LYS A 233 18.51 -6.66 -11.98
C LYS A 233 18.47 -8.17 -12.22
N TYR A 234 17.33 -8.69 -12.68
CA TYR A 234 17.14 -10.12 -12.94
C TYR A 234 17.55 -10.58 -14.35
N GLY A 235 18.07 -9.67 -15.19
CA GLY A 235 18.56 -10.00 -16.53
C GLY A 235 17.47 -10.08 -17.61
N ASP A 236 16.26 -9.59 -17.34
CA ASP A 236 15.15 -9.56 -18.30
C ASP A 236 15.25 -8.38 -19.30
N GLY A 237 16.12 -7.38 -19.02
CA GLY A 237 16.43 -6.25 -19.90
C GLY A 237 15.44 -5.07 -19.85
N GLU A 238 15.58 -4.11 -20.77
CA GLU A 238 14.71 -2.94 -20.91
C GLU A 238 13.42 -3.35 -21.65
N ILE A 239 12.31 -3.49 -20.92
CA ILE A 239 11.07 -4.14 -21.40
C ILE A 239 9.79 -3.33 -21.17
N LEU A 240 9.85 -2.20 -20.46
CA LEU A 240 8.75 -1.29 -20.14
C LEU A 240 9.01 0.16 -20.60
N LYS A 241 9.97 0.36 -21.51
CA LYS A 241 10.41 1.70 -21.96
C LYS A 241 9.26 2.51 -22.57
N GLU A 242 8.43 1.87 -23.38
CA GLU A 242 7.31 2.53 -24.06
C GLU A 242 6.25 2.98 -23.06
N GLU A 243 5.85 2.09 -22.15
CA GLU A 243 4.84 2.34 -21.13
C GLU A 243 5.28 3.46 -20.17
N ILE A 244 6.54 3.42 -19.72
CA ILE A 244 7.13 4.50 -18.90
C ILE A 244 7.12 5.83 -19.66
N GLY A 245 7.41 5.80 -20.97
CA GLY A 245 7.34 6.96 -21.85
C GLY A 245 5.94 7.56 -21.96
N ASP A 246 4.91 6.70 -22.04
CA ASP A 246 3.52 7.13 -22.12
C ASP A 246 3.06 7.82 -20.82
N TYR A 247 3.39 7.28 -19.63
CA TYR A 247 3.12 7.96 -18.36
C TYR A 247 3.83 9.31 -18.27
N ARG A 248 5.08 9.40 -18.74
CA ARG A 248 5.83 10.66 -18.76
C ARG A 248 5.13 11.73 -19.61
N LYS A 249 4.56 11.37 -20.76
CA LYS A 249 3.77 12.28 -21.60
C LYS A 249 2.51 12.77 -20.86
N VAL A 250 1.79 11.88 -20.16
CA VAL A 250 0.59 12.26 -19.39
C VAL A 250 0.96 13.23 -18.25
N MET A 251 2.03 12.94 -17.51
CA MET A 251 2.53 13.84 -16.45
C MET A 251 2.92 15.21 -17.02
N ALA A 252 3.67 15.25 -18.12
CA ALA A 252 4.04 16.51 -18.77
C ALA A 252 2.81 17.32 -19.24
N ARG A 253 1.80 16.63 -19.77
CA ARG A 253 0.53 17.25 -20.21
C ARG A 253 -0.27 17.85 -19.05
N LYS A 254 -0.27 17.21 -17.87
CA LYS A 254 -0.94 17.72 -16.66
C LYS A 254 -0.20 18.90 -16.03
N GLY A 255 1.11 19.00 -16.25
CA GLY A 255 1.95 20.00 -15.61
C GLY A 255 2.12 19.71 -14.11
N ASP A 256 2.11 20.76 -13.29
CA ASP A 256 2.26 20.62 -11.85
C ASP A 256 1.13 19.79 -11.25
N HIS A 257 1.50 18.67 -10.63
CA HIS A 257 0.55 17.71 -10.08
C HIS A 257 -0.36 18.35 -9.03
N PHE A 258 -1.66 18.03 -9.00
CA PHE A 258 -2.56 18.58 -7.98
C PHE A 258 -2.37 17.85 -6.63
N VAL A 259 -2.03 18.58 -5.57
CA VAL A 259 -1.91 18.04 -4.21
C VAL A 259 -3.23 18.29 -3.47
N THR A 260 -3.96 17.22 -3.20
CA THR A 260 -5.27 17.27 -2.54
C THR A 260 -5.17 17.39 -1.02
N ARG A 261 -6.28 17.77 -0.39
CA ARG A 261 -6.47 17.80 1.07
C ARG A 261 -7.01 16.49 1.63
N ASP A 262 -7.43 15.58 0.76
CA ASP A 262 -7.87 14.27 1.19
C ASP A 262 -6.71 13.51 1.85
N PRO A 263 -6.85 13.02 3.10
CA PRO A 263 -5.75 12.40 3.83
C PRO A 263 -5.15 11.17 3.14
N LEU A 264 -5.99 10.35 2.48
CA LEU A 264 -5.52 9.16 1.79
C LEU A 264 -4.66 9.55 0.60
N ASP A 265 -5.22 10.34 -0.30
CA ASP A 265 -4.55 10.73 -1.53
C ASP A 265 -3.27 11.54 -1.23
N LEU A 266 -3.28 12.40 -0.22
CA LEU A 266 -2.08 13.15 0.21
C LEU A 266 -0.99 12.20 0.73
N GLY A 267 -1.36 11.21 1.54
CA GLY A 267 -0.46 10.17 2.01
C GLY A 267 0.11 9.30 0.88
N MET A 268 -0.74 8.88 -0.06
CA MET A 268 -0.33 8.13 -1.24
C MET A 268 0.57 8.96 -2.15
N THR A 269 0.32 10.26 -2.30
CA THR A 269 1.21 11.17 -3.04
C THR A 269 2.61 11.23 -2.43
N LEU A 270 2.70 11.37 -1.10
CA LEU A 270 3.97 11.34 -0.37
C LEU A 270 4.70 10.01 -0.55
N TRP A 271 3.97 8.89 -0.44
CA TRP A 271 4.52 7.58 -0.71
C TRP A 271 5.01 7.45 -2.16
N THR A 272 4.27 7.89 -3.17
CA THR A 272 4.74 7.79 -4.56
C THR A 272 5.99 8.65 -4.78
N ALA A 273 6.02 9.88 -4.24
CA ALA A 273 7.14 10.80 -4.38
C ALA A 273 8.43 10.31 -3.67
N HIS A 274 8.31 9.64 -2.53
CA HIS A 274 9.47 9.25 -1.70
C HIS A 274 10.47 8.34 -2.45
N TRP A 275 10.03 7.61 -3.48
CA TRP A 275 10.89 6.75 -4.28
C TRP A 275 11.95 7.53 -5.08
N PHE A 276 11.66 8.78 -5.44
CA PHE A 276 12.53 9.62 -6.27
C PHE A 276 12.93 10.94 -5.60
N ALA A 277 12.42 11.22 -4.39
CA ALA A 277 12.89 12.34 -3.57
C ALA A 277 14.41 12.24 -3.31
N GLY A 278 15.09 13.38 -3.39
CA GLY A 278 16.54 13.54 -3.36
C GLY A 278 17.26 13.09 -4.63
N ARG A 279 16.53 12.68 -5.67
CA ARG A 279 17.11 12.16 -6.92
C ARG A 279 16.57 12.87 -8.16
N GLU A 280 15.29 13.23 -8.15
CA GLU A 280 14.64 13.89 -9.28
C GLU A 280 13.84 15.10 -8.80
N SER A 281 14.07 16.24 -9.45
CA SER A 281 13.51 17.53 -9.00
C SER A 281 11.98 17.59 -9.00
N TRP A 282 11.29 16.78 -9.82
CA TRP A 282 9.82 16.72 -9.81
C TRP A 282 9.31 16.10 -8.50
N ALA A 283 10.03 15.12 -7.96
CA ALA A 283 9.66 14.45 -6.72
C ALA A 283 9.92 15.37 -5.52
N ASP A 284 11.04 16.08 -5.52
CA ASP A 284 11.37 17.06 -4.48
C ASP A 284 10.32 18.18 -4.40
N ARG A 285 10.00 18.81 -5.54
CA ARG A 285 8.94 19.83 -5.60
C ARG A 285 7.58 19.28 -5.14
N LEU A 286 7.28 18.02 -5.44
CA LEU A 286 6.04 17.40 -5.01
C LEU A 286 6.01 17.17 -3.50
N VAL A 287 7.11 16.69 -2.92
CA VAL A 287 7.26 16.53 -1.46
C VAL A 287 7.10 17.86 -0.75
N GLU A 288 7.76 18.93 -1.23
CA GLU A 288 7.63 20.29 -0.67
C GLU A 288 6.16 20.76 -0.66
N ARG A 289 5.43 20.52 -1.75
CA ARG A 289 4.01 20.87 -1.85
C ARG A 289 3.14 20.01 -0.93
N CYS A 290 3.46 18.73 -0.76
CA CYS A 290 2.80 17.88 0.22
C CYS A 290 3.06 18.36 1.64
N PHE A 291 4.29 18.75 2.00
CA PHE A 291 4.61 19.31 3.32
C PHE A 291 3.86 20.61 3.59
N PHE A 292 3.80 21.51 2.60
CA PHE A 292 2.96 22.69 2.69
C PHE A 292 1.49 22.31 2.95
N GLN A 293 0.97 21.31 2.24
CA GLN A 293 -0.41 20.87 2.42
C GLN A 293 -0.66 20.16 3.77
N LEU A 294 0.33 19.46 4.32
CA LEU A 294 0.28 18.88 5.67
C LEU A 294 0.20 19.97 6.74
N HIS A 295 1.03 21.01 6.66
CA HIS A 295 0.96 22.16 7.57
C HIS A 295 -0.42 22.81 7.52
N ARG A 296 -0.95 23.08 6.33
CA ARG A 296 -2.32 23.63 6.21
C ARG A 296 -3.39 22.70 6.77
N LEU A 297 -3.24 21.38 6.59
CA LEU A 297 -4.22 20.41 7.08
C LEU A 297 -4.23 20.39 8.62
N PHE A 298 -3.07 20.32 9.25
CA PHE A 298 -2.96 20.19 10.70
C PHE A 298 -3.09 21.52 11.44
N ASP A 299 -2.43 22.56 10.95
CA ASP A 299 -2.25 23.81 11.69
C ASP A 299 -3.32 24.85 11.30
N ASP A 300 -3.59 25.07 10.01
CA ASP A 300 -4.60 26.05 9.59
C ASP A 300 -6.04 25.52 9.71
N ASN A 301 -6.26 24.26 9.32
CA ASN A 301 -7.59 23.66 9.27
C ASN A 301 -7.95 22.89 10.53
N HIS A 302 -7.03 22.79 11.51
CA HIS A 302 -7.24 22.11 12.79
C HIS A 302 -7.84 20.69 12.62
N PHE A 303 -7.37 19.94 11.61
CA PHE A 303 -7.99 18.67 11.20
C PHE A 303 -8.15 17.67 12.35
N LEU A 304 -7.20 17.61 13.28
CA LEU A 304 -7.24 16.69 14.42
C LEU A 304 -8.25 17.07 15.50
N GLU A 305 -8.74 18.31 15.49
CA GLU A 305 -9.80 18.81 16.38
C GLU A 305 -11.19 18.52 15.84
N MET A 306 -11.30 18.15 14.55
CA MET A 306 -12.57 17.77 13.95
C MET A 306 -13.12 16.48 14.56
N ASN A 307 -14.44 16.41 14.67
CA ASN A 307 -15.15 15.24 15.20
C ASN A 307 -14.80 13.97 14.41
N LEU A 308 -14.35 12.93 15.11
CA LEU A 308 -14.00 11.62 14.52
C LEU A 308 -15.13 10.98 13.72
N ARG A 309 -16.41 11.29 14.02
CA ARG A 309 -17.55 10.77 13.25
C ARG A 309 -17.66 11.34 11.83
N CYS A 310 -17.02 12.48 11.57
CA CYS A 310 -16.95 13.11 10.25
C CYS A 310 -15.67 12.73 9.49
N ARG A 311 -14.88 11.81 10.05
CA ARG A 311 -13.56 11.40 9.59
C ARG A 311 -13.55 9.91 9.27
N LEU A 312 -12.60 9.47 8.45
CA LEU A 312 -12.47 8.06 8.05
C LEU A 312 -11.09 7.54 8.39
N ALA A 313 -11.03 6.56 9.30
CA ALA A 313 -9.79 6.01 9.84
C ALA A 313 -8.80 5.56 8.76
N PHE A 314 -9.24 4.74 7.79
CA PHE A 314 -8.35 4.24 6.74
C PHE A 314 -7.74 5.38 5.90
N ARG A 315 -8.48 6.48 5.67
CA ARG A 315 -7.95 7.61 4.91
C ARG A 315 -6.80 8.28 5.67
N GLU A 316 -6.95 8.45 6.97
CA GLU A 316 -5.93 9.05 7.81
C GLU A 316 -4.73 8.13 8.05
N PHE A 317 -4.94 6.82 8.12
CA PHE A 317 -3.82 5.88 8.08
C PHE A 317 -3.03 5.97 6.77
N GLY A 318 -3.66 6.40 5.67
CA GLY A 318 -2.97 6.77 4.44
C GLY A 318 -1.97 7.91 4.64
N ILE A 319 -2.34 8.99 5.35
CA ILE A 319 -1.42 10.10 5.62
C ILE A 319 -0.26 9.66 6.51
N CYS A 320 -0.52 8.83 7.52
CA CYS A 320 0.51 8.26 8.39
C CYS A 320 1.52 7.40 7.61
N LEU A 321 1.02 6.60 6.65
CA LEU A 321 1.87 5.82 5.73
C LEU A 321 2.80 6.74 4.93
N GLY A 322 2.26 7.78 4.32
CA GLY A 322 3.03 8.74 3.51
C GLY A 322 4.11 9.45 4.32
N ILE A 323 3.73 9.99 5.49
CA ILE A 323 4.66 10.62 6.44
C ILE A 323 5.76 9.64 6.83
N GLY A 324 5.39 8.42 7.24
CA GLY A 324 6.36 7.42 7.67
C GLY A 324 7.33 6.97 6.58
N CYS A 325 6.95 7.09 5.29
CA CYS A 325 7.84 6.80 4.16
C CYS A 325 8.84 7.92 3.88
N ILE A 326 8.40 9.18 3.91
CA ILE A 326 9.26 10.32 3.56
C ILE A 326 10.19 10.73 4.72
N THR A 327 9.70 10.71 5.97
CA THR A 327 10.47 11.17 7.13
C THR A 327 11.55 10.18 7.57
N TYR A 328 11.52 8.93 7.10
CA TYR A 328 12.53 7.93 7.44
C TYR A 328 13.96 8.35 7.05
N ARG A 329 14.11 9.29 6.10
CA ARG A 329 15.41 9.79 5.62
C ARG A 329 15.72 11.22 6.07
N GLU A 330 14.79 11.90 6.74
CA GLU A 330 14.93 13.31 7.10
C GLU A 330 15.05 13.46 8.62
N ALA A 331 16.21 13.92 9.08
CA ALA A 331 16.37 14.45 10.43
C ALA A 331 16.09 15.96 10.41
N SER A 332 14.80 16.35 10.33
CA SER A 332 14.36 17.75 10.34
C SER A 332 13.27 17.97 11.40
N ASN A 333 13.14 19.21 11.89
CA ASN A 333 12.06 19.57 12.82
C ASN A 333 10.67 19.33 12.21
N ASN A 334 10.54 19.48 10.88
CA ASN A 334 9.32 19.17 10.16
C ASN A 334 9.00 17.67 10.22
N ALA A 335 10.01 16.82 10.05
CA ALA A 335 9.85 15.37 10.15
C ALA A 335 9.36 14.95 11.54
N GLU A 336 9.94 15.50 12.61
CA GLU A 336 9.49 15.25 13.98
C GLU A 336 8.04 15.71 14.20
N GLY A 337 7.70 16.92 13.76
CA GLY A 337 6.35 17.47 13.84
C GLY A 337 5.30 16.57 13.16
N PHE A 338 5.55 16.13 11.92
CA PHE A 338 4.63 15.25 11.21
C PHE A 338 4.54 13.85 11.81
N CYS A 339 5.63 13.31 12.36
CA CYS A 339 5.60 12.04 13.07
C CYS A 339 4.71 12.13 14.32
N ASN A 340 4.83 13.21 15.10
CA ASN A 340 3.95 13.46 16.26
C ASN A 340 2.46 13.54 15.85
N ARG A 341 2.15 14.20 14.72
CA ARG A 341 0.77 14.22 14.18
C ARG A 341 0.28 12.83 13.78
N SER A 342 1.15 11.99 13.21
CA SER A 342 0.81 10.60 12.86
C SER A 342 0.53 9.76 14.11
N GLU A 343 1.34 9.91 15.16
CA GLU A 343 1.11 9.24 16.45
C GLU A 343 -0.20 9.68 17.10
N GLU A 344 -0.56 10.96 16.98
CA GLU A 344 -1.84 11.50 17.46
C GLU A 344 -3.02 10.85 16.72
N ILE A 345 -2.97 10.75 15.38
CA ILE A 345 -3.99 10.06 14.56
C ILE A 345 -4.16 8.61 15.01
N ILE A 346 -3.06 7.87 15.10
CA ILE A 346 -3.05 6.45 15.49
C ILE A 346 -3.68 6.29 16.88
N THR A 347 -3.25 7.12 17.85
CA THR A 347 -3.74 7.07 19.23
C THR A 347 -5.22 7.44 19.36
N GLN A 348 -5.70 8.41 18.58
CA GLN A 348 -7.12 8.77 18.53
C GLN A 348 -7.95 7.59 18.01
N TRP A 349 -7.55 6.99 16.88
CA TRP A 349 -8.31 5.90 16.27
C TRP A 349 -8.22 4.58 17.04
N GLU A 350 -7.13 4.26 17.74
CA GLU A 350 -7.03 3.04 18.55
C GLU A 350 -8.22 2.88 19.53
N LYS A 351 -8.73 3.99 20.07
CA LYS A 351 -9.84 4.01 21.03
C LYS A 351 -11.21 3.84 20.39
N HIS A 352 -11.33 4.13 19.09
CA HIS A 352 -12.63 4.31 18.42
C HIS A 352 -12.81 3.49 17.14
N MET A 353 -11.74 2.90 16.59
CA MET A 353 -11.75 2.17 15.33
C MET A 353 -12.75 1.01 15.34
N SER A 354 -12.91 0.30 16.46
CA SER A 354 -13.88 -0.80 16.56
C SER A 354 -15.33 -0.34 16.55
N SER A 355 -15.65 0.87 17.01
CA SER A 355 -17.02 1.37 17.19
C SER A 355 -17.47 2.39 16.14
N LEU A 356 -16.54 3.15 15.55
CA LEU A 356 -16.84 4.20 14.58
C LEU A 356 -16.59 3.80 13.13
N THR A 357 -15.94 2.66 12.88
CA THR A 357 -15.68 2.19 11.50
C THR A 357 -16.87 1.39 10.97
N PRO A 358 -17.49 1.80 9.84
CA PRO A 358 -18.50 1.00 9.16
C PRO A 358 -18.01 -0.43 8.86
N GLU A 359 -18.89 -1.43 8.94
CA GLU A 359 -18.52 -2.85 8.82
C GLU A 359 -17.76 -3.17 7.52
N ASP A 360 -18.21 -2.61 6.40
CA ASP A 360 -17.61 -2.77 5.07
C ASP A 360 -16.21 -2.14 4.96
N LEU A 361 -15.92 -1.12 5.79
CA LEU A 361 -14.63 -0.44 5.84
C LEU A 361 -13.68 -1.01 6.89
N LYS A 362 -14.13 -1.93 7.76
CA LYS A 362 -13.27 -2.53 8.79
C LYS A 362 -12.05 -3.25 8.19
N PRO A 363 -12.15 -4.07 7.14
CA PRO A 363 -11.00 -4.79 6.61
C PRO A 363 -9.89 -3.85 6.14
N ILE A 364 -10.25 -2.84 5.32
CA ILE A 364 -9.28 -1.87 4.82
C ILE A 364 -8.69 -1.03 5.95
N THR A 365 -9.52 -0.62 6.90
CA THR A 365 -9.07 0.14 8.07
C THR A 365 -8.03 -0.63 8.89
N ARG A 366 -8.22 -1.94 9.06
CA ARG A 366 -7.30 -2.81 9.83
C ARG A 366 -5.95 -3.01 9.16
N VAL A 367 -5.93 -3.27 7.85
CA VAL A 367 -4.65 -3.45 7.13
C VAL A 367 -3.90 -2.11 7.04
N MET A 368 -4.61 -0.99 6.83
CA MET A 368 -3.99 0.32 6.79
C MET A 368 -3.52 0.78 8.18
N TYR A 369 -4.21 0.42 9.26
CA TYR A 369 -3.74 0.65 10.63
C TYR A 369 -2.40 -0.06 10.88
N SER A 370 -2.27 -1.33 10.49
CA SER A 370 -1.00 -2.05 10.57
C SER A 370 0.10 -1.31 9.81
N THR A 371 -0.19 -0.89 8.58
CA THR A 371 0.75 -0.10 7.77
C THR A 371 1.08 1.26 8.39
N ALA A 372 0.15 1.93 9.06
CA ALA A 372 0.41 3.20 9.75
C ALA A 372 1.33 3.01 10.96
N LEU A 373 1.20 1.89 11.68
CA LEU A 373 2.10 1.55 12.79
C LEU A 373 3.53 1.27 12.29
N ILE A 374 3.65 0.50 11.20
CA ILE A 374 4.94 0.12 10.60
C ILE A 374 4.79 0.14 9.08
N PRO A 375 5.15 1.25 8.40
CA PRO A 375 5.01 1.35 6.94
C PRO A 375 5.79 0.27 6.18
N GLY A 376 6.90 -0.20 6.75
CA GLY A 376 7.60 -1.42 6.34
C GLY A 376 7.85 -1.53 4.84
N ALA A 377 7.30 -2.57 4.21
CA ALA A 377 7.52 -2.89 2.80
C ALA A 377 7.14 -1.79 1.80
N PHE A 378 6.39 -0.75 2.21
CA PHE A 378 6.12 0.44 1.39
C PHE A 378 7.35 1.34 1.24
N LYS A 379 8.30 1.29 2.19
CA LYS A 379 9.51 2.11 2.20
C LYS A 379 10.56 1.56 1.24
N SER A 380 11.18 2.46 0.48
CA SER A 380 12.34 2.13 -0.34
C SER A 380 13.52 1.65 0.50
N ARG A 381 14.16 0.57 0.03
CA ARG A 381 15.29 -0.14 0.67
C ARG A 381 14.96 -0.85 1.99
N TYR A 382 13.69 -0.96 2.36
CA TYR A 382 13.31 -1.62 3.62
C TYR A 382 13.53 -3.15 3.58
N LEU A 383 13.29 -3.77 2.42
CA LEU A 383 13.48 -5.21 2.24
C LEU A 383 14.94 -5.57 1.89
N GLY A 384 15.82 -4.57 1.77
CA GLY A 384 17.24 -4.73 1.43
C GLY A 384 17.65 -3.81 0.29
N ASP A 385 18.75 -4.13 -0.37
CA ASP A 385 19.20 -3.38 -1.55
C ASP A 385 18.26 -3.62 -2.73
N GLU A 386 17.51 -2.58 -3.04
CA GLU A 386 16.50 -2.56 -4.10
C GLU A 386 17.06 -1.87 -5.34
N PRO A 387 16.86 -2.47 -6.53
CA PRO A 387 17.26 -1.83 -7.76
C PRO A 387 16.41 -0.57 -7.93
N MET A 388 17.08 0.55 -8.13
CA MET A 388 16.46 1.81 -8.49
C MET A 388 17.07 2.21 -9.81
N ASP A 389 16.24 2.58 -10.80
CA ASP A 389 16.70 3.05 -12.10
C ASP A 389 17.84 4.05 -11.91
N GLN A 390 19.01 3.74 -12.46
CA GLN A 390 20.06 4.72 -12.66
C GLN A 390 19.60 5.55 -13.85
N VAL A 391 19.31 6.83 -13.61
CA VAL A 391 18.91 7.78 -14.66
C VAL A 391 20.03 7.92 -15.68
#